data_AF-A0A0A9XYS5-F1
#
_entry.id   AF-A0A0A9XYS5-F1
#
_cell.length_a   1.000
_cell.length_b   1.000
_cell.length_c   1.000
_cell.angle_alpha   90.00
_cell.angle_beta   90.00
_cell.angle_gamma   90.00
#
_symmetry.space_group_name_H-M   'P 1'
#
loop_
_entity.id
_entity.type
_entity.pdbx_description
1 polymer ?
#
loop_
_entity_poly.entity_id
_entity_poly.type
_entity_poly.pdbx_seq_one_letter_code
_entity_poly.pdbx_strand_id
1 'polypeptide(L)'
;LKITWDLQNTLSIRVDKENLGSAFGICGNIEGTSYVKTAQPYQDFGDSCAIKDDQLCLNRETEKRAEAFCNRILNEPALQSCRKVIHPEGFMETCKWDYCACEIGGLKDHDCGCKSFEMYIKECRDHNAEVTNWRSPDLCPMKCDEGKVYKECGFDVSCGRRTGEEKMNCEEGCFCPDGMYLHNGTCLSKEHCPCSLRGKHWPPGQRVPKDCNTCTCSEGRWVCTKLECSARCEAVGDPHYITFDKKSFEFMGKCSYVLVETDNYTIEAENMPCDGAISESLGFTQRYRTEPPTCTKTVTIKMGDTIVKLKQGKQVSVNGMEHKIPLTLESAHIRRASSIFLQVDLFDGLDVMWDGSTRVYIHAPPTLKEKTKGLCGTFNGIQSDDFLT
;
A
#
# COMPACT_ATOMS: atom_id res chain seq x y z
N LEU A 1 4.15 11.98 -20.75
CA LEU A 1 2.87 11.59 -21.40
C LEU A 1 1.78 11.53 -20.34
N LYS A 2 0.67 12.25 -20.54
CA LYS A 2 -0.52 12.19 -19.67
C LYS A 2 -1.73 11.82 -20.52
N ILE A 3 -2.45 10.76 -20.12
CA ILE A 3 -3.66 10.30 -20.80
C ILE A 3 -4.84 10.52 -19.86
N THR A 4 -5.92 11.12 -20.37
CA THR A 4 -7.17 11.33 -19.64
C THR A 4 -8.30 10.71 -20.45
N TRP A 5 -9.08 9.82 -19.85
CA TRP A 5 -10.24 9.20 -20.47
C TRP A 5 -11.44 9.31 -19.53
N ASP A 6 -12.57 9.79 -20.04
CA ASP A 6 -13.84 9.85 -19.32
C ASP A 6 -14.54 8.48 -19.15
N LEU A 7 -13.91 7.39 -19.65
CA LEU A 7 -14.44 6.01 -19.71
C LEU A 7 -15.73 5.85 -20.52
N GLN A 8 -16.12 6.88 -21.27
CA GLN A 8 -17.22 6.84 -22.21
C GLN A 8 -16.64 7.05 -23.61
N ASN A 9 -16.39 8.30 -24.00
CA ASN A 9 -16.21 8.67 -25.39
C ASN A 9 -15.02 9.61 -25.62
N THR A 10 -14.43 10.19 -24.57
CA THR A 10 -13.46 11.29 -24.67
C THR A 10 -12.09 10.88 -24.20
N LEU A 11 -11.14 10.75 -25.12
CA LEU A 11 -9.74 10.49 -24.84
C LEU A 11 -8.89 11.75 -25.15
N SER A 12 -8.14 12.23 -24.17
CA SER A 12 -7.19 13.33 -24.33
C SER A 12 -5.78 12.87 -23.99
N ILE A 13 -4.84 13.14 -24.90
CA ILE A 13 -3.43 12.75 -24.77
C ILE A 13 -2.58 14.03 -24.76
N ARG A 14 -1.82 14.25 -23.68
CA ARG A 14 -0.82 15.32 -23.59
C ARG A 14 0.59 14.73 -23.64
N VAL A 15 1.37 15.24 -24.58
CA VAL A 15 2.76 14.83 -24.81
C VAL A 15 3.68 15.93 -24.32
N ASP A 16 4.68 15.56 -23.52
CA ASP A 16 5.67 16.53 -23.01
C ASP A 16 6.57 17.03 -24.16
N LYS A 17 7.06 18.27 -24.07
CA LYS A 17 7.89 18.90 -25.11
C LYS A 17 9.14 18.08 -25.48
N GLU A 18 9.63 17.24 -24.58
CA GLU A 18 10.77 16.36 -24.80
C GLU A 18 10.51 15.26 -25.84
N ASN A 19 9.23 14.99 -26.16
CA ASN A 19 8.81 13.99 -27.15
C ASN A 19 8.30 14.63 -28.45
N LEU A 20 8.63 15.90 -28.70
CA LEU A 20 8.37 16.56 -29.99
C LEU A 20 9.19 15.86 -31.10
N GLY A 21 8.54 15.48 -32.20
CA GLY A 21 9.17 14.80 -33.34
C GLY A 21 9.18 13.26 -33.29
N SER A 22 8.77 12.63 -32.19
CA SER A 22 8.69 11.15 -32.08
C SER A 22 7.26 10.61 -32.00
N ALA A 23 6.25 11.48 -31.87
CA ALA A 23 4.85 11.12 -31.82
C ALA A 23 4.19 11.22 -33.21
N PHE A 24 3.65 10.09 -33.69
CA PHE A 24 2.89 9.98 -34.94
C PHE A 24 1.59 9.18 -34.71
N GLY A 25 0.51 9.55 -35.39
CA GLY A 25 -0.78 8.86 -35.28
C GLY A 25 -1.94 9.69 -35.85
N ILE A 26 -3.18 9.33 -35.48
CA ILE A 26 -4.40 10.05 -35.90
C ILE A 26 -4.40 11.51 -35.40
N CYS A 27 -3.68 11.79 -34.31
CA CYS A 27 -3.47 13.16 -33.81
C CYS A 27 -2.42 13.96 -34.61
N GLY A 28 -1.91 13.41 -35.72
CA GLY A 28 -0.87 14.00 -36.56
C GLY A 28 0.55 13.78 -36.06
N ASN A 29 1.50 14.46 -36.69
CA ASN A 29 2.91 14.51 -36.29
C ASN A 29 3.19 15.82 -35.56
N ILE A 30 3.76 15.75 -34.36
CA ILE A 30 4.05 16.95 -33.55
C ILE A 30 5.47 17.44 -33.85
N GLU A 31 5.64 18.20 -34.94
CA GLU A 31 6.89 18.90 -35.27
C GLU A 31 6.82 20.36 -34.79
N GLY A 32 7.87 20.81 -34.08
CA GLY A 32 7.86 21.98 -33.20
C GLY A 32 7.56 23.36 -33.79
N THR A 33 7.28 23.52 -35.08
CA THR A 33 6.80 24.78 -35.65
C THR A 33 6.06 24.52 -36.97
N SER A 34 4.85 25.04 -37.07
CA SER A 34 3.92 24.99 -38.22
C SER A 34 3.09 23.71 -38.35
N TYR A 35 1.77 23.91 -38.40
CA TYR A 35 0.81 22.95 -38.92
C TYR A 35 1.28 22.52 -40.31
N VAL A 36 1.94 21.37 -40.41
CA VAL A 36 2.24 20.79 -41.72
C VAL A 36 0.89 20.47 -42.35
N LYS A 37 0.55 21.19 -43.42
CA LYS A 37 -0.51 20.81 -44.37
C LYS A 37 -0.12 19.51 -45.05
N THR A 38 -0.20 18.40 -44.33
CA THR A 38 -0.24 17.05 -44.88
C THR A 38 -1.32 16.28 -44.16
N ALA A 39 -2.54 16.77 -44.26
CA ALA A 39 -3.68 15.88 -44.34
C ALA A 39 -4.32 16.16 -45.69
N GLN A 40 -4.23 15.17 -46.60
CA GLN A 40 -5.28 15.00 -47.60
C GLN A 40 -6.63 15.04 -46.87
N PRO A 41 -7.70 15.56 -47.52
CA PRO A 41 -8.99 15.76 -46.85
C PRO A 41 -9.36 14.51 -46.05
N TYR A 42 -9.79 14.73 -44.81
CA TYR A 42 -10.22 13.77 -43.79
C TYR A 42 -10.94 12.50 -44.31
N GLN A 43 -11.58 12.60 -45.48
CA GLN A 43 -12.13 11.51 -46.28
C GLN A 43 -11.18 10.29 -46.40
N ASP A 44 -9.91 10.46 -46.81
CA ASP A 44 -9.07 9.28 -47.10
C ASP A 44 -8.56 8.50 -45.86
N PHE A 45 -8.72 9.02 -44.63
CA PHE A 45 -8.20 8.37 -43.42
C PHE A 45 -9.27 7.58 -42.63
N GLY A 46 -10.56 7.78 -42.92
CA GLY A 46 -11.69 7.16 -42.20
C GLY A 46 -12.76 6.48 -43.08
N ASP A 47 -12.63 6.53 -44.41
CA ASP A 47 -13.71 6.26 -45.38
C ASP A 47 -14.12 4.78 -45.59
N SER A 48 -13.88 3.86 -44.65
CA SER A 48 -14.54 2.55 -44.76
C SER A 48 -16.01 2.56 -44.30
N CYS A 49 -16.55 3.68 -43.77
CA CYS A 49 -17.92 3.75 -43.24
C CYS A 49 -18.71 5.03 -43.54
N ALA A 50 -18.32 5.87 -44.50
CA ALA A 50 -19.08 7.10 -44.80
C ALA A 50 -20.40 6.79 -45.55
N ILE A 51 -21.53 7.03 -44.87
CA ILE A 51 -22.85 7.19 -45.51
C ILE A 51 -22.89 8.58 -46.14
N LYS A 52 -23.10 8.62 -47.46
CA LYS A 52 -23.28 9.85 -48.25
C LYS A 52 -24.67 10.45 -48.02
N ASP A 53 -24.84 11.14 -46.91
CA ASP A 53 -25.98 12.05 -46.74
C ASP A 53 -25.48 13.39 -46.21
N ASP A 54 -25.52 14.42 -47.05
CA ASP A 54 -25.06 15.79 -46.74
C ASP A 54 -26.01 16.52 -45.77
N GLN A 55 -27.00 15.83 -45.22
CA GLN A 55 -27.97 16.40 -44.31
C GLN A 55 -27.58 16.11 -42.84
N LEU A 56 -26.95 17.11 -42.21
CA LEU A 56 -26.48 17.10 -40.81
C LEU A 56 -27.57 16.70 -39.79
N CYS A 57 -28.82 17.05 -40.09
CA CYS A 57 -29.98 16.92 -39.22
C CYS A 57 -31.17 16.37 -40.01
N LEU A 58 -32.06 15.61 -39.36
CA LEU A 58 -33.25 15.00 -39.97
C LEU A 58 -34.10 16.00 -40.78
N ASN A 59 -34.20 17.24 -40.31
CA ASN A 59 -34.92 18.30 -40.98
C ASN A 59 -34.39 19.69 -40.53
N ARG A 60 -34.85 20.73 -41.23
CA ARG A 60 -34.47 22.13 -40.98
C ARG A 60 -34.95 22.68 -39.63
N GLU A 61 -35.98 22.08 -39.03
CA GLU A 61 -36.47 22.48 -37.71
C GLU A 61 -35.52 22.00 -36.60
N THR A 62 -35.05 20.76 -36.70
CA THR A 62 -34.00 20.20 -35.84
C THR A 62 -32.69 20.98 -35.97
N GLU A 63 -32.30 21.36 -37.18
CA GLU A 63 -31.13 22.21 -37.42
C GLU A 63 -31.24 23.57 -36.71
N LYS A 64 -32.40 24.23 -36.78
CA LYS A 64 -32.66 25.49 -36.04
C LYS A 64 -32.62 25.31 -34.53
N ARG A 65 -33.14 24.19 -34.01
CA ARG A 65 -33.07 23.86 -32.58
C ARG A 65 -31.63 23.63 -32.12
N ALA A 66 -30.85 22.90 -32.92
CA ALA A 66 -29.42 22.69 -32.69
C ALA A 66 -28.66 24.02 -32.66
N GLU A 67 -28.88 24.89 -33.65
CA GLU A 67 -28.26 26.22 -33.70
C GLU A 67 -28.65 27.08 -32.48
N ALA A 68 -29.93 27.11 -32.11
CA ALA A 68 -30.38 27.85 -30.92
C ALA A 68 -29.75 27.32 -29.62
N PHE A 69 -29.65 26.00 -29.49
CA PHE A 69 -29.04 25.33 -28.34
C PHE A 69 -27.54 25.62 -28.22
N CYS A 70 -26.78 25.43 -29.29
CA CYS A 70 -25.33 25.66 -29.29
C CYS A 70 -24.99 27.14 -29.10
N ASN A 71 -25.78 28.05 -29.69
CA ASN A 71 -25.64 29.48 -29.44
C ASN A 71 -26.01 29.86 -28.00
N ARG A 72 -26.97 29.20 -27.38
CA ARG A 72 -27.29 29.42 -25.96
C ARG A 72 -26.08 29.11 -25.09
N ILE A 73 -25.43 27.95 -25.27
CA ILE A 73 -24.21 27.60 -24.53
C ILE A 73 -23.12 28.62 -24.79
N LEU A 74 -22.80 28.91 -26.06
CA LEU A 74 -21.70 29.81 -26.41
C LEU A 74 -21.87 31.21 -25.82
N ASN A 75 -23.10 31.69 -25.70
CA ASN A 75 -23.41 33.04 -25.19
C ASN A 75 -23.47 33.12 -23.66
N GLU A 76 -23.30 32.02 -22.93
CA GLU A 76 -23.23 32.05 -21.47
C GLU A 76 -22.10 33.00 -21.01
N PRO A 77 -22.33 33.81 -19.95
CA PRO A 77 -21.31 34.69 -19.38
C PRO A 77 -20.05 33.94 -18.97
N ALA A 78 -20.21 32.70 -18.48
CA ALA A 78 -19.12 31.80 -18.09
C ALA A 78 -18.07 31.56 -19.19
N LEU A 79 -18.46 31.67 -20.46
CA LEU A 79 -17.57 31.45 -21.61
C LEU A 79 -16.95 32.73 -22.16
N GLN A 80 -17.22 33.91 -21.58
CA GLN A 80 -16.75 35.19 -22.10
C GLN A 80 -15.22 35.27 -22.20
N SER A 81 -14.51 34.79 -21.18
CA SER A 81 -13.05 34.75 -21.18
C SER A 81 -12.53 33.80 -22.25
N CYS A 82 -13.18 32.66 -22.45
CA CYS A 82 -12.74 31.70 -23.44
C CYS A 82 -12.89 32.20 -24.89
N ARG A 83 -14.00 32.88 -25.21
CA ARG A 83 -14.22 33.43 -26.57
C ARG A 83 -13.12 34.39 -27.04
N LYS A 84 -12.34 34.95 -26.12
CA LYS A 84 -11.19 35.83 -26.41
C LYS A 84 -9.91 35.06 -26.74
N VAL A 85 -9.82 33.80 -26.31
CA VAL A 85 -8.60 32.99 -26.37
C VAL A 85 -8.73 31.87 -27.40
N ILE A 86 -9.91 31.27 -27.54
CA ILE A 86 -10.19 30.18 -28.50
C ILE A 86 -11.40 30.54 -29.37
N HIS A 87 -11.23 30.46 -30.69
CA HIS A 87 -12.30 30.67 -31.67
C HIS A 87 -13.32 29.52 -31.63
N PRO A 88 -14.64 29.80 -31.52
CA PRO A 88 -15.65 28.77 -31.28
C PRO A 88 -16.20 28.09 -32.55
N GLU A 89 -15.82 28.53 -33.76
CA GLU A 89 -16.44 28.09 -35.03
C GLU A 89 -16.44 26.57 -35.21
N GLY A 90 -15.30 25.90 -35.03
CA GLY A 90 -15.21 24.45 -35.12
C GLY A 90 -16.08 23.73 -34.08
N PHE A 91 -16.08 24.20 -32.83
CA PHE A 91 -16.88 23.63 -31.75
C PHE A 91 -18.39 23.86 -31.95
N MET A 92 -18.76 24.97 -32.58
CA MET A 92 -20.15 25.27 -32.94
C MET A 92 -20.68 24.30 -34.00
N GLU A 93 -19.88 24.02 -35.03
CA GLU A 93 -20.25 23.02 -36.05
C GLU A 93 -20.35 21.61 -35.45
N THR A 94 -19.38 21.22 -34.60
CA THR A 94 -19.43 19.93 -33.90
C THR A 94 -20.64 19.83 -32.96
N CYS A 95 -20.96 20.90 -32.22
CA CYS A 95 -22.15 20.91 -31.35
C CYS A 95 -23.44 20.68 -32.13
N LYS A 96 -23.61 21.36 -33.28
CA LYS A 96 -24.79 21.17 -34.13
C LYS A 96 -24.87 19.74 -34.66
N TRP A 97 -23.73 19.19 -35.07
CA TRP A 97 -23.63 17.81 -35.55
C TRP A 97 -24.00 16.79 -34.46
N ASP A 98 -23.39 16.90 -33.27
CA ASP A 98 -23.64 16.00 -32.14
C ASP A 98 -25.09 16.10 -31.63
N TYR A 99 -25.65 17.31 -31.59
CA TYR A 99 -27.05 17.53 -31.24
C TYR A 99 -27.97 16.75 -32.20
N CYS A 100 -27.74 16.90 -33.51
CA CYS A 100 -28.56 16.27 -34.53
C CYS A 100 -28.38 14.75 -34.57
N ALA A 101 -27.17 14.26 -34.41
CA ALA A 101 -26.87 12.83 -34.31
C ALA A 101 -27.62 12.17 -33.14
N CYS A 102 -27.74 12.86 -32.00
CA CYS A 102 -28.46 12.32 -30.84
C CYS A 102 -29.98 12.33 -30.99
N GLU A 103 -30.53 13.32 -31.70
CA GLU A 103 -31.94 13.27 -32.07
C GLU A 103 -32.24 12.10 -33.01
N ILE A 104 -31.36 11.83 -33.99
CA ILE A 104 -31.44 10.64 -34.87
C ILE A 104 -31.36 9.34 -34.06
N GLY A 105 -30.46 9.30 -33.07
CA GLY A 105 -30.28 8.16 -32.16
C GLY A 105 -31.41 7.99 -31.13
N GLY A 106 -32.43 8.84 -31.13
CA GLY A 106 -33.58 8.76 -30.21
C GLY A 106 -33.31 9.25 -28.79
N LEU A 107 -32.20 9.95 -28.54
CA LEU A 107 -31.87 10.56 -27.26
C LEU A 107 -32.57 11.92 -27.15
N LYS A 108 -33.50 12.04 -26.19
CA LYS A 108 -34.37 13.22 -26.05
C LYS A 108 -33.74 14.40 -25.30
N ASP A 109 -32.73 14.15 -24.47
CA ASP A 109 -32.15 15.18 -23.61
C ASP A 109 -31.16 16.09 -24.36
N HIS A 110 -30.85 15.77 -25.63
CA HIS A 110 -29.94 16.54 -26.49
C HIS A 110 -28.57 16.89 -25.88
N ASP A 111 -28.17 16.18 -24.81
CA ASP A 111 -26.93 16.35 -24.05
C ASP A 111 -25.65 16.18 -24.89
N CYS A 112 -25.76 15.61 -26.09
CA CYS A 112 -24.60 15.36 -26.95
C CYS A 112 -23.92 16.64 -27.42
N GLY A 113 -24.68 17.72 -27.67
CA GLY A 113 -24.08 19.02 -27.95
C GLY A 113 -23.30 19.60 -26.77
N CYS A 114 -23.64 19.21 -25.53
CA CYS A 114 -22.87 19.59 -24.34
C CYS A 114 -21.47 18.97 -24.35
N LYS A 115 -21.31 17.75 -24.86
CA LYS A 115 -20.01 17.06 -24.95
C LYS A 115 -19.03 17.80 -25.87
N SER A 116 -19.53 18.40 -26.96
CA SER A 116 -18.70 19.22 -27.84
C SER A 116 -18.21 20.49 -27.13
N PHE A 117 -19.04 21.08 -26.28
CA PHE A 117 -18.67 22.25 -25.47
C PHE A 117 -17.80 21.90 -24.25
N GLU A 118 -17.90 20.70 -23.69
CA GLU A 118 -16.92 20.20 -22.69
C GLU A 118 -15.50 20.25 -23.24
N MET A 119 -15.32 19.84 -24.51
CA MET A 119 -14.03 19.92 -25.20
C MET A 119 -13.57 21.36 -25.41
N TYR A 120 -14.48 22.25 -25.83
CA TYR A 120 -14.19 23.68 -25.93
C TYR A 120 -13.68 24.23 -24.59
N ILE A 121 -14.40 23.95 -23.51
CA ILE A 121 -14.10 24.43 -22.16
C ILE A 121 -12.78 23.88 -21.63
N LYS A 122 -12.48 22.60 -21.90
CA LYS A 122 -11.19 22.00 -21.58
C LYS A 122 -10.06 22.73 -22.30
N GLU A 123 -10.21 22.99 -23.59
CA GLU A 123 -9.24 23.75 -24.39
C GLU A 123 -9.05 25.18 -23.85
N CYS A 124 -10.14 25.84 -23.44
CA CYS A 124 -10.11 27.14 -22.78
C CYS A 124 -9.24 27.11 -21.51
N ARG A 125 -9.47 26.15 -20.63
CA ARG A 125 -8.77 26.00 -19.35
C ARG A 125 -7.29 25.70 -19.56
N ASP A 126 -6.95 24.91 -20.57
CA ASP A 126 -5.56 24.64 -20.97
C ASP A 126 -4.84 25.89 -21.47
N HIS A 127 -5.58 26.88 -21.95
CA HIS A 127 -5.08 28.22 -22.28
C HIS A 127 -5.28 29.24 -21.15
N ASN A 128 -5.45 28.76 -19.91
CA ASN A 128 -5.62 29.57 -18.69
C ASN A 128 -6.82 30.54 -18.72
N ALA A 129 -7.83 30.28 -19.53
CA ALA A 129 -9.08 31.03 -19.45
C ALA A 129 -9.92 30.52 -18.26
N GLU A 130 -10.38 31.45 -17.42
CA GLU A 130 -11.31 31.12 -16.33
C GLU A 130 -12.70 30.82 -16.90
N VAL A 131 -13.18 29.61 -16.64
CA VAL A 131 -14.53 29.14 -16.99
C VAL A 131 -15.12 28.45 -15.77
N THR A 132 -16.12 29.11 -15.16
CA THR A 132 -16.83 28.64 -13.96
C THR A 132 -18.33 28.71 -14.15
N ASN A 133 -19.05 27.75 -13.58
CA ASN A 133 -20.50 27.55 -13.57
C ASN A 133 -21.13 27.59 -14.97
N TRP A 134 -20.52 26.90 -15.94
CA TRP A 134 -21.04 26.84 -17.31
C TRP A 134 -22.25 25.90 -17.44
N ARG A 135 -22.39 24.95 -16.52
CA ARG A 135 -23.55 24.05 -16.42
C ARG A 135 -24.59 24.63 -15.48
N SER A 136 -25.86 24.39 -15.79
CA SER A 136 -27.00 24.69 -14.92
C SER A 136 -28.06 23.60 -15.01
N PRO A 137 -29.05 23.55 -14.09
CA PRO A 137 -30.15 22.59 -14.18
C PRO A 137 -30.87 22.60 -15.54
N ASP A 138 -30.92 23.75 -16.20
CA ASP A 138 -31.62 23.97 -17.48
C ASP A 138 -30.68 24.02 -18.70
N LEU A 139 -29.37 23.81 -18.50
CA LEU A 139 -28.35 23.83 -19.56
C LEU A 139 -27.20 22.88 -19.21
N CYS A 140 -27.13 21.76 -19.94
CA CYS A 140 -26.08 20.74 -19.78
C CYS A 140 -25.91 20.21 -18.34
N PRO A 141 -26.99 19.81 -17.64
CA PRO A 141 -26.90 19.32 -16.26
C PRO A 141 -26.08 18.01 -16.21
N MET A 142 -25.18 17.91 -15.23
CA MET A 142 -24.48 16.65 -14.94
C MET A 142 -25.17 15.94 -13.78
N LYS A 143 -25.73 14.75 -14.06
CA LYS A 143 -26.32 13.87 -13.04
C LYS A 143 -25.24 12.96 -12.48
N CYS A 144 -25.14 12.90 -11.16
CA CYS A 144 -24.19 12.06 -10.45
C CYS A 144 -24.91 10.98 -9.66
N ASP A 145 -24.46 9.74 -9.82
CA ASP A 145 -24.99 8.58 -9.11
C ASP A 145 -24.19 8.28 -7.83
N GLU A 146 -24.63 7.29 -7.06
CA GLU A 146 -23.90 6.75 -5.88
C GLU A 146 -23.58 7.80 -4.79
N GLY A 147 -24.46 8.79 -4.63
CA GLY A 147 -24.33 9.85 -3.62
C GLY A 147 -23.23 10.88 -3.92
N LYS A 148 -22.69 10.87 -5.15
CA LYS A 148 -21.73 11.87 -5.62
C LYS A 148 -22.42 13.18 -6.01
N VAL A 149 -21.64 14.25 -6.04
CA VAL A 149 -22.07 15.58 -6.46
C VAL A 149 -21.18 16.08 -7.59
N TYR A 150 -21.76 16.83 -8.51
CA TYR A 150 -21.00 17.52 -9.53
C TYR A 150 -20.12 18.58 -8.87
N LYS A 151 -18.83 18.58 -9.22
CA LYS A 151 -17.90 19.67 -8.92
C LYS A 151 -17.17 20.04 -10.20
N GLU A 152 -17.00 21.33 -10.44
CA GLU A 152 -16.21 21.84 -11.57
C GLU A 152 -14.71 21.56 -11.42
N CYS A 153 -14.28 21.40 -10.18
CA CYS A 153 -12.92 21.13 -9.78
C CYS A 153 -12.97 20.25 -8.55
N GLY A 154 -12.75 18.95 -8.72
CA GLY A 154 -12.87 18.01 -7.61
C GLY A 154 -11.89 16.86 -7.70
N PHE A 155 -11.78 16.15 -6.58
CA PHE A 155 -11.06 14.90 -6.47
C PHE A 155 -11.68 14.07 -5.35
N ASP A 156 -11.60 12.75 -5.48
CA ASP A 156 -12.10 11.81 -4.48
C ASP A 156 -11.00 11.41 -3.50
N VAL A 157 -11.21 11.67 -2.21
CA VAL A 157 -10.31 11.18 -1.15
C VAL A 157 -10.73 9.76 -0.77
N SER A 158 -9.87 8.77 -0.99
CA SER A 158 -10.18 7.39 -0.61
C SER A 158 -10.07 7.14 0.90
N CYS A 159 -10.90 6.24 1.44
CA CYS A 159 -10.81 5.82 2.84
C CYS A 159 -9.37 5.38 3.21
N GLY A 160 -8.91 5.77 4.41
CA GLY A 160 -7.60 5.40 4.95
C GLY A 160 -6.43 6.30 4.55
N ARG A 161 -6.57 7.17 3.53
CA ARG A 161 -5.53 8.15 3.16
C ARG A 161 -5.44 9.33 4.13
N ARG A 162 -4.30 10.03 4.14
CA ARG A 162 -4.13 11.32 4.83
C ARG A 162 -4.56 12.45 3.91
N THR A 163 -5.38 13.36 4.44
CA THR A 163 -5.77 14.60 3.76
C THR A 163 -4.52 15.49 3.60
N GLY A 164 -4.18 15.90 2.37
CA GLY A 164 -3.12 16.88 2.10
C GLY A 164 -1.97 16.46 1.18
N GLU A 165 -1.98 15.25 0.60
CA GLU A 165 -0.90 14.76 -0.29
C GLU A 165 -1.21 14.87 -1.79
N GLU A 166 -2.23 15.64 -2.19
CA GLU A 166 -2.72 15.60 -3.56
C GLU A 166 -2.33 16.84 -4.37
N LYS A 167 -1.55 16.62 -5.43
CA LYS A 167 -1.44 17.57 -6.54
C LYS A 167 -2.81 17.61 -7.22
N MET A 168 -3.60 18.65 -6.93
CA MET A 168 -4.89 18.89 -7.58
C MET A 168 -4.68 19.13 -9.07
N ASN A 169 -4.93 18.12 -9.89
CA ASN A 169 -5.31 18.36 -11.28
C ASN A 169 -6.81 18.68 -11.26
N CYS A 170 -7.13 19.94 -11.47
CA CYS A 170 -8.48 20.44 -11.47
C CYS A 170 -9.22 19.93 -12.71
N GLU A 171 -10.11 18.96 -12.54
CA GLU A 171 -11.01 18.46 -13.59
C GLU A 171 -12.43 18.45 -13.04
N GLU A 172 -13.41 18.70 -13.92
CA GLU A 172 -14.82 18.60 -13.56
C GLU A 172 -15.31 17.16 -13.56
N GLY A 173 -16.33 16.87 -12.78
CA GLY A 173 -16.92 15.54 -12.71
C GLY A 173 -17.73 15.28 -11.45
N CYS A 174 -18.08 14.02 -11.25
CA CYS A 174 -18.82 13.56 -10.07
C CYS A 174 -17.85 13.06 -9.00
N PHE A 175 -17.89 13.71 -7.83
CA PHE A 175 -17.03 13.42 -6.69
C PHE A 175 -17.82 13.30 -5.41
N CYS A 176 -17.22 12.73 -4.37
CA CYS A 176 -17.83 12.68 -3.06
C CYS A 176 -18.04 14.10 -2.49
N PRO A 177 -19.16 14.31 -1.77
CA PRO A 177 -19.40 15.54 -1.02
C PRO A 177 -18.26 15.84 -0.04
N ASP A 178 -18.10 17.12 0.32
CA ASP A 178 -17.07 17.52 1.27
C ASP A 178 -17.25 16.80 2.61
N GLY A 179 -16.17 16.25 3.15
CA GLY A 179 -16.18 15.44 4.38
C GLY A 179 -16.54 13.97 4.19
N MET A 180 -16.86 13.53 2.96
CA MET A 180 -17.05 12.12 2.61
C MET A 180 -15.85 11.54 1.87
N TYR A 181 -15.73 10.22 1.91
CA TYR A 181 -14.59 9.46 1.40
C TYR A 181 -15.04 8.40 0.42
N LEU A 182 -14.31 8.25 -0.69
CA LEU A 182 -14.58 7.25 -1.70
C LEU A 182 -14.18 5.85 -1.20
N HIS A 183 -15.11 4.91 -1.30
CA HIS A 183 -14.86 3.48 -1.11
C HIS A 183 -15.70 2.67 -2.10
N ASN A 184 -15.04 1.87 -2.94
CA ASN A 184 -15.68 1.02 -3.97
C ASN A 184 -16.75 1.74 -4.81
N GLY A 185 -16.47 2.99 -5.22
CA GLY A 185 -17.40 3.79 -6.04
C GLY A 185 -18.41 4.63 -5.25
N THR A 186 -18.61 4.33 -3.96
CA THR A 186 -19.59 5.00 -3.08
C THR A 186 -18.93 5.97 -2.10
N CYS A 187 -19.69 6.94 -1.61
CA CYS A 187 -19.23 7.93 -0.65
C CYS A 187 -19.64 7.56 0.79
N LEU A 188 -18.64 7.41 1.67
CA LEU A 188 -18.82 7.07 3.08
C LEU A 188 -18.43 8.24 3.98
N SER A 189 -19.11 8.41 5.12
CA SER A 189 -18.57 9.27 6.17
C SER A 189 -17.29 8.67 6.74
N LYS A 190 -16.47 9.52 7.36
CA LYS A 190 -15.18 9.12 7.92
C LYS A 190 -15.31 7.94 8.88
N GLU A 191 -16.34 7.94 9.72
CA GLU A 191 -16.61 6.93 10.76
C GLU A 191 -16.97 5.56 10.15
N HIS A 192 -17.54 5.56 8.95
CA HIS A 192 -17.95 4.36 8.23
C HIS A 192 -16.85 3.79 7.33
N CYS A 193 -15.69 4.45 7.23
CA CYS A 193 -14.57 3.95 6.44
C CYS A 193 -14.02 2.62 6.98
N PRO A 194 -13.98 1.54 6.16
CA PRO A 194 -13.39 0.28 6.56
C PRO A 194 -11.86 0.34 6.55
N CYS A 195 -11.23 -0.52 7.34
CA CYS A 195 -9.77 -0.66 7.39
C CYS A 195 -9.31 -1.80 6.48
N SER A 196 -8.13 -1.65 5.87
CA SER A 196 -7.51 -2.72 5.09
C SER A 196 -6.42 -3.43 5.91
N LEU A 197 -6.39 -4.75 5.87
CA LEU A 197 -5.31 -5.57 6.44
C LEU A 197 -5.11 -6.80 5.57
N ARG A 198 -3.90 -6.94 4.99
CA ARG A 198 -3.50 -8.07 4.12
C ARG A 198 -4.48 -8.29 2.96
N GLY A 199 -4.92 -7.20 2.31
CA GLY A 199 -5.84 -7.25 1.17
C GLY A 199 -7.31 -7.46 1.52
N LYS A 200 -7.66 -7.62 2.81
CA LYS A 200 -9.05 -7.75 3.26
C LYS A 200 -9.54 -6.46 3.91
N HIS A 201 -10.80 -6.12 3.65
CA HIS A 201 -11.51 -5.01 4.30
C HIS A 201 -12.19 -5.46 5.58
N TRP A 202 -12.11 -4.63 6.61
CA TRP A 202 -12.68 -4.86 7.94
C TRP A 202 -13.59 -3.70 8.33
N PRO A 203 -14.77 -3.97 8.89
CA PRO A 203 -15.71 -2.92 9.25
C PRO A 203 -15.17 -2.05 10.41
N PRO A 204 -15.64 -0.79 10.52
CA PRO A 204 -15.38 0.05 11.68
C PRO A 204 -15.73 -0.66 13.00
N GLY A 205 -14.93 -0.43 14.03
CA GLY A 205 -15.07 -1.07 15.36
C GLY A 205 -14.50 -2.48 15.45
N GLN A 206 -14.15 -3.13 14.34
CA GLN A 206 -13.54 -4.46 14.36
C GLN A 206 -12.21 -4.44 15.11
N ARG A 207 -11.98 -5.47 15.94
CA ARG A 207 -10.73 -5.67 16.68
C ARG A 207 -9.93 -6.84 16.12
N VAL A 208 -8.61 -6.67 16.03
CA VAL A 208 -7.66 -7.71 15.66
C VAL A 208 -6.46 -7.70 16.61
N PRO A 209 -5.93 -8.86 16.99
CA PRO A 209 -4.69 -8.93 17.77
C PRO A 209 -3.48 -8.55 16.89
N LYS A 210 -2.53 -7.83 17.48
CA LYS A 210 -1.21 -7.57 16.93
C LYS A 210 -0.19 -7.78 18.05
N ASP A 211 0.44 -8.95 18.07
CA ASP A 211 1.30 -9.39 19.17
C ASP A 211 0.51 -9.37 20.50
N CYS A 212 1.00 -8.65 21.53
CA CYS A 212 0.26 -8.44 22.78
C CYS A 212 -0.74 -7.28 22.73
N ASN A 213 -0.82 -6.56 21.60
CA ASN A 213 -1.69 -5.40 21.43
C ASN A 213 -3.02 -5.76 20.77
N THR A 214 -4.02 -4.90 20.98
CA THR A 214 -5.30 -4.96 20.26
C THR A 214 -5.43 -3.74 19.37
N CYS A 215 -5.65 -3.98 18.07
CA CYS A 215 -5.90 -2.94 17.08
C CYS A 215 -7.39 -2.88 16.76
N THR A 216 -7.97 -1.68 16.86
CA THR A 216 -9.36 -1.42 16.51
C THR A 216 -9.42 -0.63 15.22
N CYS A 217 -10.27 -1.03 14.28
CA CYS A 217 -10.53 -0.27 13.08
C CYS A 217 -11.34 0.98 13.42
N SER A 218 -10.79 2.16 13.15
CA SER A 218 -11.44 3.44 13.38
C SER A 218 -11.09 4.38 12.24
N GLU A 219 -12.11 4.96 11.60
CA GLU A 219 -11.94 5.97 10.55
C GLU A 219 -11.03 5.51 9.39
N GLY A 220 -11.19 4.26 8.95
CA GLY A 220 -10.37 3.64 7.90
C GLY A 220 -8.92 3.35 8.31
N ARG A 221 -8.57 3.44 9.60
CA ARG A 221 -7.22 3.19 10.11
C ARG A 221 -7.21 2.23 11.30
N TRP A 222 -6.11 1.50 11.45
CA TRP A 222 -5.86 0.67 12.62
C TRP A 222 -5.31 1.51 13.77
N VAL A 223 -6.10 1.64 14.83
CA VAL A 223 -5.69 2.27 16.08
C VAL A 223 -5.37 1.17 17.09
N CYS A 224 -4.10 1.01 17.43
CA CYS A 224 -3.63 -0.05 18.31
C CYS A 224 -3.30 0.47 19.71
N THR A 225 -3.50 -0.40 20.71
CA THR A 225 -2.86 -0.22 22.02
C THR A 225 -1.34 -0.16 21.87
N LYS A 226 -0.67 0.42 22.87
CA LYS A 226 0.79 0.59 22.90
C LYS A 226 1.39 -0.10 24.12
N LEU A 227 1.09 -1.38 24.28
CA LEU A 227 1.73 -2.25 25.26
C LEU A 227 3.08 -2.69 24.70
N GLU A 228 4.10 -2.65 25.56
CA GLU A 228 5.37 -3.29 25.28
C GLU A 228 5.20 -4.80 25.45
N CYS A 229 5.56 -5.56 24.42
CA CYS A 229 5.32 -7.01 24.36
C CYS A 229 6.57 -7.79 24.76
N SER A 230 6.37 -8.97 25.35
CA SER A 230 7.45 -9.93 25.52
C SER A 230 7.97 -10.37 24.15
N ALA A 231 9.26 -10.67 24.09
CA ALA A 231 9.89 -11.19 22.88
C ALA A 231 10.52 -12.56 23.14
N ARG A 232 10.77 -13.27 22.06
CA ARG A 232 11.36 -14.62 22.09
C ARG A 232 12.53 -14.67 21.15
N CYS A 233 13.68 -15.03 21.70
CA CYS A 233 14.89 -15.40 20.98
C CYS A 233 14.96 -16.93 20.84
N GLU A 234 15.49 -17.40 19.72
CA GLU A 234 15.57 -18.82 19.40
C GLU A 234 17.00 -19.16 18.94
N ALA A 235 17.55 -20.23 19.49
CA ALA A 235 18.77 -20.87 19.00
C ALA A 235 18.43 -22.34 18.71
N VAL A 236 18.19 -22.65 17.44
CA VAL A 236 17.69 -23.96 17.01
C VAL A 236 18.72 -24.62 16.10
N GLY A 237 19.31 -25.72 16.58
CA GLY A 237 20.09 -26.63 15.74
C GLY A 237 21.35 -25.99 15.13
N ASP A 238 21.52 -26.19 13.83
CA ASP A 238 22.77 -26.06 13.06
C ASP A 238 22.70 -24.97 11.97
N PRO A 239 22.85 -23.66 12.30
CA PRO A 239 22.03 -22.98 13.27
C PRO A 239 21.14 -21.94 12.60
N HIS A 240 19.93 -21.84 13.13
CA HIS A 240 19.01 -20.75 12.85
C HIS A 240 18.76 -20.01 14.15
N TYR A 241 19.40 -18.85 14.26
CA TYR A 241 19.14 -17.89 15.32
C TYR A 241 18.00 -16.97 14.90
N ILE A 242 17.12 -16.67 15.84
CA ILE A 242 16.12 -15.61 15.70
C ILE A 242 16.27 -14.69 16.90
N THR A 243 16.61 -13.43 16.68
CA THR A 243 16.74 -12.41 17.74
C THR A 243 15.39 -12.08 18.37
N PHE A 244 15.39 -11.33 19.47
CA PHE A 244 14.16 -10.79 20.05
C PHE A 244 13.35 -9.94 19.06
N ASP A 245 14.05 -9.21 18.18
CA ASP A 245 13.45 -8.33 17.16
C ASP A 245 13.12 -9.06 15.84
N LYS A 246 13.22 -10.40 15.84
CA LYS A 246 12.85 -11.30 14.75
C LYS A 246 13.79 -11.30 13.55
N LYS A 247 15.04 -10.88 13.74
CA LYS A 247 16.08 -11.06 12.73
C LYS A 247 16.55 -12.51 12.72
N SER A 248 16.42 -13.17 11.57
CA SER A 248 16.91 -14.53 11.35
C SER A 248 18.34 -14.50 10.83
N PHE A 249 19.24 -15.32 11.37
CA PHE A 249 20.60 -15.46 10.87
C PHE A 249 21.24 -16.82 11.16
N GLU A 250 22.31 -17.14 10.43
CA GLU A 250 23.10 -18.36 10.61
C GLU A 250 24.49 -18.02 11.13
N PHE A 251 24.97 -18.80 12.10
CA PHE A 251 26.29 -18.63 12.70
C PHE A 251 26.90 -19.96 13.17
N MET A 252 27.79 -20.54 12.36
CA MET A 252 28.38 -21.89 12.55
C MET A 252 29.60 -21.90 13.48
N GLY A 253 29.54 -21.17 14.59
CA GLY A 253 30.67 -21.03 15.51
C GLY A 253 30.92 -22.26 16.39
N LYS A 254 32.19 -22.66 16.58
CA LYS A 254 32.63 -23.78 17.43
C LYS A 254 33.18 -23.30 18.78
N CYS A 255 32.36 -22.60 19.57
CA CYS A 255 32.77 -22.03 20.85
C CYS A 255 31.57 -21.88 21.80
N SER A 256 31.81 -21.29 22.96
CA SER A 256 30.76 -20.72 23.81
C SER A 256 30.44 -19.30 23.38
N TYR A 257 29.17 -19.01 23.18
CA TYR A 257 28.69 -17.69 22.76
C TYR A 257 27.62 -17.18 23.70
N VAL A 258 27.68 -15.88 23.99
CA VAL A 258 26.66 -15.18 24.76
C VAL A 258 25.41 -15.05 23.90
N LEU A 259 24.33 -15.72 24.30
CA LEU A 259 23.01 -15.54 23.72
C LEU A 259 22.39 -14.23 24.22
N VAL A 260 22.38 -14.06 25.54
CA VAL A 260 21.83 -12.88 26.22
C VAL A 260 22.77 -12.49 27.35
N GLU A 261 23.11 -11.22 27.42
CA GLU A 261 23.77 -10.59 28.56
C GLU A 261 22.92 -9.40 29.03
N THR A 262 22.74 -9.31 30.34
CA THR A 262 22.09 -8.21 31.05
C THR A 262 22.99 -7.79 32.22
N ASP A 263 22.59 -6.76 32.96
CA ASP A 263 23.32 -6.34 34.17
C ASP A 263 23.33 -7.40 35.28
N ASN A 264 22.39 -8.35 35.27
CA ASN A 264 22.19 -9.32 36.37
C ASN A 264 22.67 -10.74 36.03
N TYR A 265 22.72 -11.09 34.74
CA TYR A 265 23.05 -12.45 34.32
C TYR A 265 23.50 -12.54 32.85
N THR A 266 24.20 -13.63 32.56
CA THR A 266 24.62 -14.03 31.22
C THR A 266 24.09 -15.42 30.90
N ILE A 267 23.54 -15.59 29.70
CA ILE A 267 23.09 -16.87 29.14
C ILE A 267 23.99 -17.21 27.96
N GLU A 268 24.71 -18.31 28.06
CA GLU A 268 25.66 -18.78 27.06
C GLU A 268 25.23 -20.12 26.46
N ALA A 269 25.46 -20.29 25.16
CA ALA A 269 25.33 -21.55 24.46
C ALA A 269 26.71 -22.05 24.02
N GLU A 270 27.03 -23.28 24.40
CA GLU A 270 28.20 -23.99 23.90
C GLU A 270 27.83 -24.77 22.64
N ASN A 271 28.44 -24.39 21.52
CA ASN A 271 28.21 -25.00 20.22
C ASN A 271 29.36 -25.95 19.84
N MET A 272 29.01 -27.18 19.47
CA MET A 272 29.96 -28.20 19.01
C MET A 272 29.48 -28.86 17.71
N PRO A 273 30.39 -29.42 16.89
CA PRO A 273 30.01 -30.15 15.68
C PRO A 273 29.00 -31.27 15.92
N CYS A 274 28.10 -31.47 14.97
CA CYS A 274 27.07 -32.51 14.99
C CYS A 274 26.67 -32.91 13.57
N ASP A 275 25.84 -33.96 13.46
CA ASP A 275 25.58 -34.66 12.19
C ASP A 275 24.70 -33.87 11.20
N GLY A 276 24.20 -32.69 11.56
CA GLY A 276 23.41 -31.85 10.64
C GLY A 276 22.02 -32.41 10.28
N ALA A 277 21.48 -33.36 11.04
CA ALA A 277 20.21 -34.03 10.73
C ALA A 277 19.03 -33.07 10.49
N ILE A 278 19.04 -31.90 11.15
CA ILE A 278 18.03 -30.84 10.94
C ILE A 278 18.21 -30.19 9.56
N SER A 279 19.44 -29.77 9.23
CA SER A 279 19.78 -29.19 7.93
C SER A 279 19.48 -30.16 6.79
N GLU A 280 19.76 -31.46 6.98
CA GLU A 280 19.43 -32.52 6.02
C GLU A 280 17.90 -32.68 5.86
N SER A 281 17.15 -32.72 6.97
CA SER A 281 15.68 -32.82 6.93
C SER A 281 14.99 -31.64 6.24
N LEU A 282 15.63 -30.46 6.24
CA LEU A 282 15.15 -29.24 5.58
C LEU A 282 15.63 -29.12 4.13
N GLY A 283 16.33 -30.13 3.59
CA GLY A 283 16.81 -30.13 2.21
C GLY A 283 18.06 -29.29 1.96
N PHE A 284 18.71 -28.77 3.01
CA PHE A 284 20.02 -28.13 2.92
C PHE A 284 21.10 -29.21 2.80
N THR A 285 21.15 -29.87 1.64
CA THR A 285 22.12 -30.95 1.37
C THR A 285 23.57 -30.46 1.43
N GLN A 286 24.46 -31.33 1.90
CA GLN A 286 25.91 -31.13 2.08
C GLN A 286 26.71 -30.76 0.80
N ARG A 287 26.07 -30.48 -0.35
CA ARG A 287 26.78 -30.22 -1.62
C ARG A 287 27.69 -28.98 -1.59
N TYR A 288 27.54 -28.09 -0.60
CA TYR A 288 28.28 -26.82 -0.53
C TYR A 288 28.97 -26.53 0.81
N ARG A 289 28.87 -27.40 1.83
CA ARG A 289 29.54 -27.15 3.13
C ARG A 289 30.77 -28.03 3.27
N THR A 290 31.94 -27.41 3.38
CA THR A 290 33.24 -28.07 3.64
C THR A 290 33.41 -28.49 5.10
N GLU A 291 32.62 -27.95 6.01
CA GLU A 291 32.68 -28.24 7.45
C GLU A 291 31.33 -28.71 8.01
N PRO A 292 31.35 -29.59 9.02
CA PRO A 292 30.12 -29.99 9.69
C PRO A 292 29.50 -28.80 10.43
N PRO A 293 28.16 -28.75 10.48
CA PRO A 293 27.47 -27.70 11.21
C PRO A 293 27.63 -27.84 12.74
N THR A 294 27.32 -26.77 13.48
CA THR A 294 27.51 -26.66 14.95
C THR A 294 26.22 -26.50 15.76
N CYS A 295 25.91 -27.47 16.61
CA CYS A 295 24.71 -27.50 17.44
C CYS A 295 25.01 -27.02 18.86
N THR A 296 24.04 -26.37 19.50
CA THR A 296 24.09 -26.16 20.95
C THR A 296 24.06 -27.50 21.69
N LYS A 297 24.97 -27.67 22.66
CA LYS A 297 25.10 -28.88 23.50
C LYS A 297 24.89 -28.59 24.98
N THR A 298 25.28 -27.40 25.41
CA THR A 298 25.15 -26.94 26.79
C THR A 298 24.58 -25.53 26.80
N VAL A 299 23.64 -25.26 27.70
CA VAL A 299 23.21 -23.90 28.04
C VAL A 299 23.70 -23.57 29.44
N THR A 300 24.42 -22.47 29.58
CA THR A 300 24.95 -22.00 30.87
C THR A 300 24.31 -20.67 31.24
N ILE A 301 23.72 -20.60 32.44
CA ILE A 301 23.14 -19.38 32.99
C ILE A 301 24.00 -18.98 34.19
N LYS A 302 24.64 -17.81 34.11
CA LYS A 302 25.51 -17.25 35.15
C LYS A 302 24.78 -16.09 35.84
N MET A 303 24.58 -16.18 37.15
CA MET A 303 23.90 -15.19 37.99
C MET A 303 24.77 -14.92 39.22
N GLY A 304 25.61 -13.89 39.18
CA GLY A 304 26.65 -13.67 40.20
C GLY A 304 27.56 -14.90 40.34
N ASP A 305 27.68 -15.43 41.57
CA ASP A 305 28.47 -16.63 41.86
C ASP A 305 27.75 -17.96 41.54
N THR A 306 26.49 -17.89 41.10
CA THR A 306 25.70 -19.09 40.79
C THR A 306 25.75 -19.39 39.29
N ILE A 307 26.23 -20.58 38.95
CA ILE A 307 26.33 -21.08 37.58
C ILE A 307 25.43 -22.31 37.41
N VAL A 308 24.33 -22.15 36.67
CA VAL A 308 23.43 -23.23 36.29
C VAL A 308 23.81 -23.72 34.90
N LYS A 309 24.19 -24.98 34.77
CA LYS A 309 24.47 -25.65 33.49
C LYS A 309 23.39 -26.67 33.15
N LEU A 310 22.76 -26.50 32.00
CA LEU A 310 21.82 -27.44 31.39
C LEU A 310 22.56 -28.23 30.32
N LYS A 311 22.79 -29.52 30.56
CA LYS A 311 23.50 -30.41 29.63
C LYS A 311 22.51 -31.20 28.76
N GLN A 312 23.04 -31.93 27.78
CA GLN A 312 22.25 -32.90 27.03
C GLN A 312 21.63 -33.98 27.94
N GLY A 313 20.53 -34.58 27.50
CA GLY A 313 19.78 -35.55 28.29
C GLY A 313 19.04 -34.93 29.49
N LYS A 314 18.93 -33.59 29.55
CA LYS A 314 18.24 -32.83 30.60
C LYS A 314 18.88 -33.00 31.98
N GLN A 315 20.20 -33.19 32.02
CA GLN A 315 20.99 -33.15 33.24
C GLN A 315 21.23 -31.68 33.63
N VAL A 316 21.14 -31.40 34.93
CA VAL A 316 21.32 -30.05 35.48
C VAL A 316 22.41 -30.09 36.53
N SER A 317 23.37 -29.18 36.42
CA SER A 317 24.38 -28.96 37.46
C SER A 317 24.40 -27.51 37.91
N VAL A 318 24.58 -27.28 39.22
CA VAL A 318 24.74 -25.97 39.83
C VAL A 318 26.12 -25.90 40.48
N ASN A 319 26.93 -24.91 40.11
CA ASN A 319 28.30 -24.75 40.60
C ASN A 319 29.16 -26.03 40.47
N GLY A 320 28.94 -26.79 39.39
CA GLY A 320 29.65 -28.03 39.08
C GLY A 320 29.07 -29.31 39.71
N MET A 321 28.12 -29.21 40.64
CA MET A 321 27.47 -30.37 41.27
C MET A 321 26.15 -30.70 40.56
N GLU A 322 25.87 -31.98 40.30
CA GLU A 322 24.62 -32.39 39.65
C GLU A 322 23.44 -32.42 40.63
N HIS A 323 22.28 -31.94 40.16
CA HIS A 323 21.06 -31.86 40.96
C HIS A 323 19.88 -32.53 40.24
N LYS A 324 18.93 -33.02 41.04
CA LYS A 324 17.62 -33.47 40.56
C LYS A 324 16.66 -32.28 40.43
N ILE A 325 15.70 -32.40 39.52
CA ILE A 325 14.69 -31.38 39.21
C ILE A 325 13.33 -31.86 39.73
N PRO A 326 12.46 -30.99 40.30
CA PRO A 326 12.58 -29.53 40.37
C PRO A 326 13.63 -29.04 41.36
N LEU A 327 14.20 -27.86 41.09
CA LEU A 327 15.19 -27.19 41.92
C LEU A 327 14.85 -25.71 42.02
N THR A 328 14.73 -25.20 43.25
CA THR A 328 14.56 -23.77 43.51
C THR A 328 15.84 -23.21 44.08
N LEU A 329 16.34 -22.15 43.45
CA LEU A 329 17.46 -21.32 43.88
C LEU A 329 16.90 -19.94 44.27
N GLU A 330 17.74 -19.08 44.82
CA GLU A 330 17.34 -17.71 45.19
C GLU A 330 16.86 -16.89 43.98
N SER A 331 17.57 -16.99 42.85
CA SER A 331 17.29 -16.20 41.64
C SER A 331 16.67 -16.99 40.48
N ALA A 332 16.42 -18.29 40.66
CA ALA A 332 15.93 -19.15 39.58
C ALA A 332 15.12 -20.35 40.09
N HIS A 333 14.11 -20.75 39.33
CA HIS A 333 13.37 -21.99 39.54
C HIS A 333 13.49 -22.89 38.30
N ILE A 334 13.97 -24.11 38.48
CA ILE A 334 14.23 -25.05 37.39
C ILE A 334 13.25 -26.22 37.49
N ARG A 335 12.53 -26.49 36.41
CA ARG A 335 11.50 -27.54 36.35
C ARG A 335 11.44 -28.21 34.98
N ARG A 336 10.76 -29.36 34.92
CA ARG A 336 10.33 -29.95 33.64
C ARG A 336 9.03 -29.29 33.23
N ALA A 337 9.04 -28.51 32.15
CA ALA A 337 7.83 -27.93 31.58
C ALA A 337 7.00 -28.98 30.82
N SER A 338 7.67 -29.97 30.23
CA SER A 338 7.04 -31.12 29.57
C SER A 338 7.99 -32.31 29.53
N SER A 339 7.56 -33.41 28.88
CA SER A 339 8.46 -34.51 28.54
C SER A 339 9.60 -34.08 27.62
N ILE A 340 9.45 -32.95 26.90
CA ILE A 340 10.43 -32.43 25.93
C ILE A 340 11.31 -31.34 26.53
N PHE A 341 10.77 -30.41 27.31
CA PHE A 341 11.53 -29.22 27.73
C PHE A 341 11.79 -29.17 29.23
N LEU A 342 13.04 -28.84 29.59
CA LEU A 342 13.37 -28.19 30.85
C LEU A 342 13.12 -26.69 30.72
N GLN A 343 12.67 -26.06 31.79
CA GLN A 343 12.48 -24.62 31.87
C GLN A 343 13.18 -24.08 33.12
N VAL A 344 13.88 -22.96 32.95
CA VAL A 344 14.48 -22.16 34.02
C VAL A 344 13.76 -20.83 34.04
N ASP A 345 12.98 -20.59 35.09
CA ASP A 345 12.27 -19.33 35.34
C ASP A 345 13.17 -18.43 36.20
N LEU A 346 13.58 -17.26 35.70
CA LEU A 346 14.39 -16.29 36.46
C LEU A 346 13.50 -15.30 37.23
N PHE A 347 14.08 -14.68 38.27
CA PHE A 347 13.37 -13.79 39.19
C PHE A 347 12.75 -12.54 38.53
N ASP A 348 13.26 -12.09 37.40
CA ASP A 348 12.79 -10.93 36.65
C ASP A 348 11.74 -11.26 35.58
N GLY A 349 11.38 -12.54 35.47
CA GLY A 349 10.38 -13.05 34.54
C GLY A 349 10.92 -13.54 33.20
N LEU A 350 12.24 -13.49 32.97
CA LEU A 350 12.84 -14.16 31.82
C LEU A 350 12.83 -15.68 32.02
N ASP A 351 12.47 -16.44 30.98
CA ASP A 351 12.54 -17.90 31.01
C ASP A 351 13.41 -18.47 29.89
N VAL A 352 14.12 -19.56 30.22
CA VAL A 352 14.95 -20.34 29.29
C VAL A 352 14.39 -21.74 29.17
N MET A 353 14.03 -22.16 27.96
CA MET A 353 13.60 -23.51 27.65
C MET A 353 14.68 -24.27 26.90
N TRP A 354 15.05 -25.45 27.40
CA TRP A 354 16.04 -26.35 26.81
C TRP A 354 15.44 -27.72 26.56
N ASP A 355 15.56 -28.24 25.34
CA ASP A 355 14.98 -29.54 24.97
C ASP A 355 15.84 -30.74 25.39
N GLY A 356 17.04 -30.51 25.92
CA GLY A 356 17.99 -31.57 26.25
C GLY A 356 18.83 -32.05 25.08
N SER A 357 18.73 -31.43 23.91
CA SER A 357 19.40 -31.86 22.68
C SER A 357 20.12 -30.71 21.98
N THR A 358 19.37 -29.79 21.35
CA THR A 358 19.91 -28.73 20.47
C THR A 358 19.05 -27.46 20.40
N ARG A 359 17.89 -27.39 21.05
CA ARG A 359 16.96 -26.25 20.93
C ARG A 359 16.89 -25.46 22.22
N VAL A 360 17.20 -24.18 22.10
CA VAL A 360 17.07 -23.18 23.17
C VAL A 360 16.05 -22.14 22.76
N TYR A 361 15.13 -21.84 23.66
CA TYR A 361 14.23 -20.69 23.54
C TYR A 361 14.36 -19.81 24.75
N ILE A 362 14.48 -18.51 24.55
CA ILE A 362 14.58 -17.52 25.62
C ILE A 362 13.42 -16.55 25.44
N HIS A 363 12.53 -16.45 26.43
CA HIS A 363 11.44 -15.48 26.43
C HIS A 363 11.78 -14.35 27.40
N ALA A 364 11.89 -13.13 26.88
CA ALA A 364 12.20 -11.94 27.65
C ALA A 364 10.92 -11.13 27.92
N PRO A 365 10.65 -10.72 29.17
CA PRO A 365 9.57 -9.80 29.48
C PRO A 365 9.88 -8.38 28.97
N PRO A 366 8.86 -7.53 28.78
CA PRO A 366 9.04 -6.16 28.27
C PRO A 366 9.97 -5.28 29.13
N THR A 367 10.16 -5.62 30.40
CA THR A 367 11.05 -4.94 31.34
C THR A 367 12.53 -5.01 30.96
N LEU A 368 12.90 -5.94 30.07
CA LEU A 368 14.24 -6.13 29.51
C LEU A 368 14.46 -5.45 28.15
N LYS A 369 13.45 -4.73 27.63
CA LYS A 369 13.60 -3.97 26.39
C LYS A 369 14.79 -3.01 26.48
N GLU A 370 15.63 -2.98 25.45
CA GLU A 370 16.89 -2.20 25.37
C GLU A 370 17.95 -2.54 26.43
N LYS A 371 17.81 -3.66 27.16
CA LYS A 371 18.74 -4.08 28.22
C LYS A 371 19.47 -5.39 27.91
N THR A 372 19.33 -5.90 26.69
CA THR A 372 19.98 -7.15 26.27
C THR A 372 21.14 -6.89 25.32
N LYS A 373 22.16 -7.73 25.42
CA LYS A 373 23.28 -7.82 24.48
C LYS A 373 23.53 -9.28 24.12
N GLY A 374 24.31 -9.53 23.07
CA GLY A 374 24.67 -10.89 22.62
C GLY A 374 23.90 -11.32 21.36
N LEU A 375 23.95 -12.61 21.04
CA LEU A 375 23.39 -13.16 19.79
C LEU A 375 21.87 -13.00 19.66
N CYS A 376 21.14 -12.74 20.75
CA CYS A 376 19.70 -12.47 20.73
C CYS A 376 19.34 -11.00 20.43
N GLY A 377 20.33 -10.12 20.24
CA GLY A 377 20.11 -8.74 19.84
C GLY A 377 19.82 -7.77 20.99
N THR A 378 19.40 -6.56 20.63
CA THR A 378 19.22 -5.39 21.53
C THR A 378 17.83 -5.35 22.17
N PHE A 379 16.87 -6.09 21.62
CA PHE A 379 15.46 -6.13 22.04
C PHE A 379 14.86 -4.72 22.11
N ASN A 380 14.91 -3.97 21.02
CA ASN A 380 14.35 -2.63 20.91
C ASN A 380 13.30 -2.49 19.80
N GLY A 381 13.09 -3.57 19.02
CA GLY A 381 12.20 -3.63 17.87
C GLY A 381 12.87 -3.27 16.53
N ILE A 382 14.20 -3.10 16.49
CA ILE A 382 14.96 -2.61 15.33
C ILE A 382 15.95 -3.68 14.84
N GLN A 383 15.50 -4.53 13.93
CA GLN A 383 16.32 -5.61 13.37
C GLN A 383 17.65 -5.17 12.74
N SER A 384 17.75 -3.94 12.24
CA SER A 384 18.99 -3.47 11.61
C SER A 384 20.14 -3.32 12.60
N ASP A 385 19.84 -3.12 13.89
CA ASP A 385 20.85 -2.87 14.92
C ASP A 385 21.17 -4.09 15.81
N ASP A 386 20.50 -5.22 15.58
CA ASP A 386 20.75 -6.48 16.30
C ASP A 386 22.19 -7.01 16.19
N PHE A 387 22.99 -6.51 15.23
CA PHE A 387 24.41 -6.87 15.05
C PHE A 387 25.37 -5.76 15.48
N LEU A 388 24.92 -4.83 16.34
CA LEU A 388 25.83 -3.91 17.02
C LEU A 388 26.79 -4.70 17.92
N THR A 389 28.09 -4.42 17.78
CA THR A 389 29.18 -5.06 18.53
C THR A 389 29.85 -4.10 19.49
#